data_AF-A0A3N0XSG1-F1
#
_entry.id   AF-A0A3N0XSG1-F1
#
_cell.length_a   1.000
_cell.length_b   1.000
_cell.length_c   1.000
_cell.angle_alpha   90.00
_cell.angle_beta   90.00
_cell.angle_gamma   90.00
#
_symmetry.space_group_name_H-M   'P 1'
#
loop_
_entity.id
_entity.type
_entity.pdbx_description
1 polymer ?
#
loop_
_entity_poly.entity_id
_entity_poly.type
_entity_poly.pdbx_seq_one_letter_code
_entity_poly.pdbx_strand_id
1 'polypeptide(L)'
;MSAEAADREAVSGSRPCTPPQTSWFEFLLDPSLLEQHLQSPHPDPSPVQLIIQFLEQASKPSVNEQNQVQPPVDNRRNRTLKLMALKVAAHLRWDLNMLEKGLTIPVLNMLLNELLCVSHVPPGVKHVDLDLSTLPPTTAMAVLIYNRWAIRTIVLSSFPEKQTKPGPHQLNMMNLVQQEKELMENILSVLREQATDSIMVLERALNIKKDFYIHTLRTLDLLAADPSTANGETESSTAGLHISADHLHCQVHYDLGGIYFQQGCSETSVYEKAREHFRMARELLTKLDFSASLCCLDEQRLAGYWSACRTLTGTSDPNESQHTPYGQISCFMRNHDYGVSKNSQSTVLPLNMLR
;
A
#
# COMPACT_ATOMS: atom_id res chain seq x y z
N MET A 1 52.01 52.88 26.41
CA MET A 1 52.00 51.53 26.99
C MET A 1 50.56 51.23 27.34
N SER A 2 49.87 50.50 26.47
CA SER A 2 48.43 50.21 26.60
C SER A 2 48.21 48.71 26.52
N ALA A 3 47.36 48.24 27.42
CA ALA A 3 46.96 46.85 27.62
C ALA A 3 46.13 46.33 26.44
N GLU A 4 46.59 45.26 25.80
CA GLU A 4 45.79 44.43 24.90
C GLU A 4 46.54 43.12 24.62
N ALA A 5 46.45 42.17 25.56
CA ALA A 5 46.95 40.81 25.38
C ALA A 5 46.24 39.83 26.33
N ALA A 6 44.92 39.67 26.17
CA ALA A 6 44.18 38.52 26.68
C ALA A 6 42.72 38.61 26.22
N ASP A 7 42.42 38.25 24.95
CA ASP A 7 41.17 37.54 24.64
C ASP A 7 41.20 37.01 23.19
N ARG A 8 41.61 35.75 23.04
CA ARG A 8 41.33 34.94 21.84
C ARG A 8 41.11 33.49 22.28
N GLU A 9 40.08 33.27 23.09
CA GLU A 9 39.46 31.96 23.13
C GLU A 9 38.56 31.83 21.89
N ALA A 10 39.00 30.97 20.98
CA ALA A 10 38.17 30.50 19.89
C ALA A 10 36.94 29.80 20.48
N VAL A 11 35.77 30.40 20.28
CA VAL A 11 34.48 29.72 20.44
C VAL A 11 34.52 28.51 19.50
N SER A 12 34.87 27.34 20.04
CA SER A 12 34.69 26.08 19.34
C SER A 12 33.19 25.89 19.22
N GLY A 13 32.63 26.29 18.09
CA GLY A 13 31.25 26.01 17.73
C GLY A 13 31.04 24.51 17.82
N SER A 14 30.40 24.07 18.89
CA SER A 14 29.92 22.72 19.09
C SER A 14 28.93 22.42 17.96
N ARG A 15 29.42 21.79 16.89
CA ARG A 15 28.53 21.15 15.92
C ARG A 15 27.65 20.18 16.71
N PRO A 16 26.33 20.17 16.49
CA PRO A 16 25.49 19.09 16.99
C PRO A 16 26.13 17.77 16.55
N CYS A 17 26.45 16.91 17.51
CA CYS A 17 27.00 15.59 17.27
C CYS A 17 25.87 14.66 16.82
N THR A 18 25.23 14.99 15.71
CA THR A 18 24.36 14.05 14.99
C THR A 18 25.28 13.18 14.13
N PRO A 19 25.22 11.84 14.26
CA PRO A 19 25.92 10.94 13.35
C PRO A 19 25.62 11.33 11.90
N PRO A 20 26.59 11.20 10.97
CA PRO A 20 26.32 11.43 9.56
C PRO A 20 25.17 10.51 9.10
N GLN A 21 24.23 11.07 8.34
CA GLN A 21 23.10 10.32 7.80
C GLN A 21 23.62 9.24 6.85
N THR A 22 23.22 7.99 7.09
CA THR A 22 23.63 6.84 6.27
C THR A 22 23.09 7.01 4.86
N SER A 23 23.99 7.03 3.87
CA SER A 23 23.61 7.20 2.47
C SER A 23 23.14 5.87 1.84
N TRP A 24 22.23 5.93 0.86
CA TRP A 24 21.65 4.72 0.25
C TRP A 24 22.70 3.73 -0.31
N PHE A 25 23.82 4.23 -0.81
CA PHE A 25 24.87 3.40 -1.41
C PHE A 25 25.65 2.60 -0.35
N GLU A 26 25.67 3.03 0.91
CA GLU A 26 26.36 2.33 1.99
C GLU A 26 25.72 0.97 2.26
N PHE A 27 24.39 0.86 2.11
CA PHE A 27 23.67 -0.41 2.20
C PHE A 27 24.02 -1.39 1.08
N LEU A 28 24.58 -0.91 -0.05
CA LEU A 28 25.09 -1.79 -1.11
C LEU A 28 26.48 -2.33 -0.80
N LEU A 29 27.24 -1.64 0.06
CA LEU A 29 28.60 -2.02 0.43
C LEU A 29 28.60 -3.05 1.56
N ASP A 30 27.67 -2.91 2.51
CA ASP A 30 27.49 -3.83 3.63
C ASP A 30 26.05 -4.39 3.67
N PRO A 31 25.86 -5.67 3.28
CA PRO A 31 24.55 -6.32 3.32
C PRO A 31 23.89 -6.36 4.70
N SER A 32 24.67 -6.34 5.79
CA SER A 32 24.16 -6.41 7.16
C SER A 32 23.68 -5.06 7.68
N LEU A 33 24.15 -3.96 7.08
CA LEU A 33 23.83 -2.60 7.49
C LEU A 33 22.34 -2.27 7.34
N LEU A 34 21.67 -2.83 6.32
CA LEU A 34 20.25 -2.59 6.10
C LEU A 34 19.41 -3.13 7.27
N GLU A 35 19.67 -4.36 7.71
CA GLU A 35 18.91 -4.97 8.80
C GLU A 35 19.14 -4.24 10.13
N GLN A 36 20.39 -3.87 10.42
CA GLN A 36 20.75 -3.11 11.62
C GLN A 36 20.09 -1.73 11.63
N HIS A 37 20.08 -1.05 10.48
CA HIS A 37 19.41 0.24 10.32
C HIS A 37 17.92 0.12 10.58
N LEU A 38 17.24 -0.85 9.95
CA LEU A 38 15.80 -1.06 10.10
C LEU A 38 15.38 -1.48 11.52
N GLN A 39 16.26 -2.12 12.30
CA GLN A 39 16.01 -2.46 13.70
C GLN A 39 16.19 -1.28 14.67
N SER A 40 16.76 -0.16 14.22
CA SER A 40 16.94 1.02 15.05
C SER A 40 15.59 1.66 15.40
N PRO A 41 15.43 2.27 16.59
CA PRO A 41 14.12 2.79 17.04
C PRO A 41 13.59 3.96 16.18
N HIS A 42 14.49 4.73 15.56
CA HIS A 42 14.17 5.86 14.69
C HIS A 42 15.14 5.90 13.50
N PRO A 43 14.99 5.02 12.51
CA PRO A 43 15.89 4.97 11.37
C PRO A 43 15.75 6.25 10.53
N ASP A 44 16.87 6.91 10.24
CA ASP A 44 16.95 8.03 9.30
C ASP A 44 18.01 7.72 8.23
N PRO A 45 17.62 7.51 6.96
CA PRO A 45 16.26 7.65 6.40
C PRO A 45 15.26 6.59 6.89
N SER A 46 13.99 6.96 6.94
CA SER A 46 12.91 6.04 7.30
C SER A 46 12.73 4.91 6.26
N PRO A 47 12.08 3.78 6.61
CA PRO A 47 11.92 2.65 5.67
C PRO A 47 11.23 3.06 4.36
N VAL A 48 10.19 3.88 4.44
CA VAL A 48 9.48 4.40 3.26
C VAL A 48 10.42 5.26 2.40
N GLN A 49 11.22 6.14 3.01
CA GLN A 49 12.19 6.96 2.28
C GLN A 49 13.27 6.10 1.61
N LEU A 50 13.71 5.03 2.24
CA LEU A 50 14.65 4.08 1.63
C LEU A 50 14.07 3.39 0.40
N ILE A 51 12.79 2.97 0.44
CA ILE A 51 12.11 2.39 -0.73
C ILE A 51 12.13 3.38 -1.90
N ILE A 52 11.76 4.64 -1.64
CA ILE A 52 11.77 5.70 -2.66
C ILE A 52 13.19 5.87 -3.23
N GLN A 53 14.19 6.04 -2.36
CA GLN A 53 15.57 6.23 -2.79
C GLN A 53 16.07 5.06 -3.64
N PHE A 54 15.85 3.81 -3.23
CA PHE A 54 16.31 2.65 -3.99
C PHE A 54 15.62 2.54 -5.36
N LEU A 55 14.30 2.74 -5.42
CA LEU A 55 13.52 2.62 -6.66
C LEU A 55 13.78 3.77 -7.63
N GLU A 56 13.92 5.00 -7.14
CA GLU A 56 14.33 6.15 -7.96
C GLU A 56 15.71 5.91 -8.56
N GLN A 57 16.68 5.45 -7.79
CA GLN A 57 18.03 5.19 -8.29
C GLN A 57 18.07 4.02 -9.28
N ALA A 58 17.21 3.00 -9.09
CA ALA A 58 17.08 1.88 -10.02
C ALA A 58 16.41 2.28 -11.35
N SER A 59 15.55 3.29 -11.32
CA SER A 59 14.73 3.72 -12.45
C SER A 59 15.22 4.98 -13.14
N LYS A 60 16.39 5.50 -12.74
CA LYS A 60 17.01 6.64 -13.40
C LYS A 60 17.32 6.29 -14.85
N PRO A 61 16.76 7.03 -15.84
CA PRO A 61 17.09 6.80 -17.22
C PRO A 61 18.57 7.13 -17.45
N SER A 62 19.24 6.28 -18.22
CA SER A 62 20.60 6.54 -18.66
C SER A 62 20.60 7.42 -19.89
N VAL A 63 21.59 8.29 -20.01
CA VAL A 63 21.80 9.12 -21.19
C VAL A 63 22.96 8.52 -21.99
N ASN A 64 22.78 8.28 -23.29
CA ASN A 64 23.87 7.78 -24.13
C ASN A 64 24.88 8.90 -24.46
N GLU A 65 25.99 8.56 -25.10
CA GLU A 65 27.03 9.54 -25.52
C GLU A 65 26.51 10.65 -26.46
N GLN A 66 25.31 10.46 -27.02
CA GLN A 66 24.62 11.40 -27.92
C GLN A 66 23.51 12.20 -27.21
N ASN A 67 23.48 12.20 -25.88
CA ASN A 67 22.47 12.86 -25.05
C ASN A 67 21.01 12.38 -25.27
N GLN A 68 20.81 11.20 -25.83
CA GLN A 68 19.50 10.58 -25.96
C GLN A 68 19.16 9.79 -24.69
N VAL A 69 17.93 9.98 -24.21
CA VAL A 69 17.38 9.30 -23.04
C VAL A 69 17.10 7.85 -23.42
N GLN A 70 17.78 6.91 -22.78
CA GLN A 70 17.51 5.48 -22.90
C GLN A 70 16.66 5.00 -21.71
N PRO A 71 15.78 4.00 -21.92
CA PRO A 71 15.06 3.39 -20.82
C PRO A 71 16.05 2.80 -19.81
N PRO A 72 15.69 2.72 -18.52
CA PRO A 72 16.56 2.15 -17.49
C PRO A 72 17.02 0.75 -17.89
N VAL A 73 18.34 0.55 -17.96
CA VAL A 73 18.91 -0.75 -18.33
C VAL A 73 18.65 -1.74 -17.19
N ASP A 74 18.13 -2.93 -17.51
CA ASP A 74 18.03 -4.02 -16.54
C ASP A 74 19.41 -4.63 -16.27
N ASN A 75 20.19 -3.94 -15.45
CA ASN A 75 21.54 -4.34 -15.06
C ASN A 75 21.58 -4.85 -13.61
N ARG A 76 22.68 -5.51 -13.25
CA ARG A 76 22.89 -6.07 -11.90
C ARG A 76 22.67 -5.03 -10.80
N ARG A 77 23.15 -3.80 -10.98
CA ARG A 77 22.99 -2.70 -10.01
C ARG A 77 21.51 -2.42 -9.76
N ASN A 78 20.72 -2.26 -10.81
CA ASN A 78 19.30 -1.94 -10.72
C ASN A 78 18.53 -3.09 -10.07
N ARG A 79 18.83 -4.35 -10.42
CA ARG A 79 18.27 -5.53 -9.74
C ARG A 79 18.57 -5.54 -8.24
N THR A 80 19.82 -5.26 -7.85
CA THR A 80 20.19 -5.17 -6.43
C THR A 80 19.43 -4.06 -5.72
N LEU A 81 19.31 -2.86 -6.31
CA LEU A 81 18.56 -1.75 -5.71
C LEU A 81 17.09 -2.09 -5.51
N LYS A 82 16.44 -2.68 -6.51
CA LYS A 82 15.04 -3.10 -6.38
C LYS A 82 14.86 -4.19 -5.32
N LEU A 83 15.78 -5.16 -5.24
CA LEU A 83 15.79 -6.16 -4.17
C LEU A 83 15.91 -5.51 -2.78
N MET A 84 16.74 -4.47 -2.63
CA MET A 84 16.84 -3.72 -1.37
C MET A 84 15.52 -3.04 -1.02
N ALA A 85 14.81 -2.46 -1.99
CA ALA A 85 13.47 -1.91 -1.76
C ALA A 85 12.48 -2.98 -1.28
N LEU A 86 12.50 -4.17 -1.89
CA LEU A 86 11.66 -5.31 -1.47
C LEU A 86 12.00 -5.78 -0.04
N LYS A 87 13.28 -5.81 0.34
CA LYS A 87 13.71 -6.14 1.71
C LYS A 87 13.16 -5.15 2.73
N VAL A 88 13.18 -3.85 2.41
CA VAL A 88 12.59 -2.82 3.27
C VAL A 88 11.06 -2.99 3.37
N ALA A 89 10.38 -3.30 2.27
CA ALA A 89 8.94 -3.60 2.28
C ALA A 89 8.61 -4.85 3.11
N ALA A 90 9.48 -5.88 3.04
CA ALA A 90 9.36 -7.08 3.86
C ALA A 90 9.60 -6.80 5.36
N HIS A 91 10.48 -5.86 5.72
CA HIS A 91 10.61 -5.38 7.09
C HIS A 91 9.33 -4.68 7.58
N LEU A 92 8.68 -3.91 6.71
CA LEU A 92 7.35 -3.33 6.96
C LEU A 92 6.22 -4.37 6.90
N ARG A 93 6.54 -5.66 6.81
CA ARG A 93 5.62 -6.80 6.76
C ARG A 93 4.57 -6.70 5.64
N TRP A 94 4.89 -5.96 4.58
CA TRP A 94 3.97 -5.69 3.47
C TRP A 94 2.65 -5.02 3.90
N ASP A 95 2.70 -4.20 4.96
CA ASP A 95 1.55 -3.44 5.42
C ASP A 95 1.16 -2.38 4.37
N LEU A 96 0.07 -2.66 3.65
CA LEU A 96 -0.46 -1.75 2.63
C LEU A 96 -0.86 -0.39 3.20
N ASN A 97 -1.28 -0.27 4.47
CA ASN A 97 -1.60 1.04 5.04
C ASN A 97 -0.34 1.90 5.21
N MET A 98 0.79 1.30 5.60
CA MET A 98 2.06 2.03 5.71
C MET A 98 2.58 2.41 4.32
N LEU A 99 2.52 1.48 3.37
CA LEU A 99 3.01 1.68 2.01
C LEU A 99 2.17 2.71 1.24
N GLU A 100 0.83 2.63 1.31
CA GLU A 100 -0.09 3.58 0.64
C GLU A 100 -0.02 5.00 1.21
N LYS A 101 0.25 5.14 2.52
CA LYS A 101 0.45 6.46 3.14
C LYS A 101 1.82 7.06 2.83
N GLY A 102 2.83 6.20 2.66
CA GLY A 102 4.22 6.61 2.51
C GLY A 102 4.70 6.79 1.07
N LEU A 103 4.13 6.04 0.13
CA LEU A 103 4.58 5.97 -1.26
C LEU A 103 3.52 6.52 -2.22
N THR A 104 3.96 7.17 -3.29
CA THR A 104 3.06 7.56 -4.37
C THR A 104 2.63 6.34 -5.18
N ILE A 105 1.48 6.41 -5.85
CA ILE A 105 0.93 5.31 -6.66
C ILE A 105 1.97 4.75 -7.66
N PRO A 106 2.73 5.57 -8.40
CA PRO A 106 3.77 5.05 -9.30
C PRO A 106 4.89 4.27 -8.60
N VAL A 107 5.36 4.73 -7.44
CA VAL A 107 6.43 4.07 -6.69
C VAL A 107 5.93 2.74 -6.11
N LEU A 108 4.72 2.71 -5.56
CA LEU A 108 4.13 1.49 -5.04
C LEU A 108 3.81 0.47 -6.16
N ASN A 109 3.33 0.94 -7.32
CA ASN A 109 3.17 0.10 -8.50
C ASN A 109 4.50 -0.54 -8.94
N MET A 110 5.59 0.25 -8.95
CA MET A 110 6.92 -0.26 -9.29
C MET A 110 7.39 -1.33 -8.28
N LEU A 111 7.22 -1.08 -6.99
CA LEU A 111 7.57 -2.03 -5.93
C LEU A 111 6.81 -3.35 -6.07
N LEU A 112 5.50 -3.30 -6.28
CA LEU A 112 4.66 -4.50 -6.35
C LEU A 112 4.85 -5.27 -7.66
N ASN A 113 5.12 -4.60 -8.77
CA ASN A 113 5.50 -5.30 -10.01
C ASN A 113 6.84 -6.04 -9.83
N GLU A 114 7.79 -5.46 -9.10
CA GLU A 114 9.02 -6.17 -8.78
C GLU A 114 8.76 -7.35 -7.83
N LEU A 115 7.85 -7.21 -6.85
CA LEU A 115 7.43 -8.34 -6.00
C LEU A 115 6.90 -9.50 -6.85
N LEU A 116 6.02 -9.23 -7.82
CA LEU A 116 5.51 -10.26 -8.74
C LEU A 116 6.65 -10.92 -9.54
N CYS A 117 7.60 -10.12 -10.00
CA CYS A 117 8.77 -10.59 -10.75
C CYS A 117 9.64 -11.55 -9.92
N VAL A 118 10.07 -11.14 -8.72
CA VAL A 118 10.92 -11.98 -7.86
C VAL A 118 10.19 -13.20 -7.31
N SER A 119 8.86 -13.14 -7.24
CA SER A 119 8.04 -14.27 -6.80
C SER A 119 7.77 -15.27 -7.93
N HIS A 120 8.40 -15.09 -9.11
CA HIS A 120 8.24 -15.93 -10.28
C HIS A 120 6.80 -16.10 -10.76
N VAL A 121 5.98 -15.03 -10.64
CA VAL A 121 4.64 -15.02 -11.25
C VAL A 121 4.79 -15.12 -12.78
N PRO A 122 4.11 -16.05 -13.47
CA PRO A 122 4.28 -16.25 -14.91
C PRO A 122 4.02 -14.97 -15.72
N PRO A 123 5.00 -14.48 -16.49
CA PRO A 123 4.84 -13.24 -17.25
C PRO A 123 3.81 -13.42 -18.37
N GLY A 124 2.97 -12.40 -18.57
CA GLY A 124 1.96 -12.38 -19.65
C GLY A 124 0.69 -13.21 -19.35
N VAL A 125 0.62 -13.90 -18.22
CA VAL A 125 -0.60 -14.59 -17.76
C VAL A 125 -1.38 -13.64 -16.86
N LYS A 126 -2.70 -13.54 -17.09
CA LYS A 126 -3.54 -12.74 -16.19
C LYS A 126 -3.66 -13.44 -14.84
N HIS A 127 -3.66 -12.67 -13.76
CA HIS A 127 -3.80 -13.22 -12.41
C HIS A 127 -5.10 -14.02 -12.21
N VAL A 128 -6.17 -13.65 -12.92
CA VAL A 128 -7.48 -14.32 -12.87
C VAL A 128 -7.44 -15.76 -13.40
N ASP A 129 -6.46 -16.08 -14.24
CA ASP A 129 -6.26 -17.40 -14.87
C ASP A 129 -5.33 -18.29 -14.03
N LEU A 130 -4.70 -17.76 -12.98
CA LEU A 130 -3.81 -18.50 -12.09
C LEU A 130 -4.63 -19.28 -11.05
N ASP A 131 -4.25 -20.54 -10.82
CA ASP A 131 -4.75 -21.30 -9.69
C ASP A 131 -3.90 -21.05 -8.44
N LEU A 132 -4.36 -20.11 -7.61
CA LEU A 132 -3.71 -19.74 -6.35
C LEU A 132 -3.52 -20.92 -5.37
N SER A 133 -4.31 -22.00 -5.52
CA SER A 133 -4.22 -23.15 -4.63
C SER A 133 -3.00 -24.05 -4.93
N THR A 134 -2.51 -24.04 -6.18
CA THR A 134 -1.37 -24.84 -6.64
C THR A 134 -0.05 -24.07 -6.66
N LEU A 135 -0.10 -22.74 -6.67
CA LEU A 135 1.09 -21.90 -6.60
C LEU A 135 1.86 -22.05 -5.27
N PRO A 136 3.19 -21.83 -5.28
CA PRO A 136 3.98 -21.61 -4.07
C PRO A 136 3.31 -20.59 -3.13
N PRO A 137 3.36 -20.79 -1.81
CA PRO A 137 2.64 -19.92 -0.88
C PRO A 137 3.04 -18.43 -0.97
N THR A 138 4.33 -18.16 -1.19
CA THR A 138 4.84 -16.79 -1.35
C THR A 138 4.45 -16.16 -2.69
N THR A 139 4.43 -16.94 -3.77
CA THR A 139 3.95 -16.51 -5.09
C THR A 139 2.45 -16.21 -5.08
N ALA A 140 1.65 -17.09 -4.49
CA ALA A 140 0.22 -16.84 -4.30
C ALA A 140 -0.01 -15.55 -3.49
N MET A 141 0.76 -15.34 -2.42
CA MET A 141 0.65 -14.17 -1.58
C MET A 141 1.08 -12.87 -2.30
N ALA A 142 2.11 -12.91 -3.16
CA ALA A 142 2.50 -11.78 -3.99
C ALA A 142 1.37 -11.34 -4.94
N VAL A 143 0.72 -12.31 -5.60
CA VAL A 143 -0.47 -12.06 -6.44
C VAL A 143 -1.58 -11.42 -5.60
N LEU A 144 -1.84 -11.93 -4.39
CA LEU A 144 -2.88 -11.39 -3.50
C LEU A 144 -2.57 -9.96 -3.04
N ILE A 145 -1.33 -9.67 -2.62
CA ILE A 145 -0.92 -8.32 -2.20
C ILE A 145 -1.14 -7.32 -3.34
N TYR A 146 -0.73 -7.67 -4.57
CA TYR A 146 -0.94 -6.81 -5.73
C TYR A 146 -2.43 -6.55 -6.01
N ASN A 147 -3.26 -7.59 -6.06
CA ASN A 147 -4.68 -7.42 -6.38
C ASN A 147 -5.43 -6.67 -5.27
N ARG A 148 -5.06 -6.87 -4.00
CA ARG A 148 -5.58 -6.06 -2.87
C ARG A 148 -5.22 -4.60 -3.03
N TRP A 149 -3.94 -4.29 -3.25
CA TRP A 149 -3.50 -2.92 -3.51
C TRP A 149 -4.21 -2.28 -4.71
N ALA A 150 -4.41 -3.03 -5.80
CA ALA A 150 -5.09 -2.54 -7.00
C ALA A 150 -6.51 -2.04 -6.68
N ILE A 151 -7.33 -2.86 -6.02
CA ILE A 151 -8.71 -2.46 -5.69
C ILE A 151 -8.76 -1.38 -4.61
N ARG A 152 -7.85 -1.40 -3.63
CA ARG A 152 -7.74 -0.36 -2.61
C ARG A 152 -7.38 0.98 -3.23
N THR A 153 -6.45 1.00 -4.16
CA THR A 153 -6.04 2.21 -4.88
C THR A 153 -7.20 2.79 -5.68
N ILE A 154 -7.98 1.96 -6.39
CA ILE A 154 -9.19 2.43 -7.11
C ILE A 154 -10.17 3.11 -6.15
N VAL A 155 -10.43 2.49 -4.99
CA VAL A 155 -11.33 3.06 -3.97
C VAL A 155 -10.77 4.36 -3.40
N LEU A 156 -9.49 4.38 -3.01
CA LEU A 156 -8.85 5.56 -2.42
C LEU A 156 -8.79 6.74 -3.39
N SER A 157 -8.53 6.50 -4.67
CA SER A 157 -8.51 7.53 -5.71
C SER A 157 -9.91 8.03 -6.12
N SER A 158 -10.99 7.41 -5.62
CA SER A 158 -12.35 7.89 -5.85
C SER A 158 -12.76 9.02 -4.90
N PHE A 159 -12.00 9.26 -3.82
CA PHE A 159 -12.26 10.34 -2.89
C PHE A 159 -11.76 11.69 -3.45
N PRO A 160 -12.53 12.78 -3.34
CA PRO A 160 -12.09 14.09 -3.79
C PRO A 160 -10.90 14.57 -2.95
N GLU A 161 -9.74 14.72 -3.58
CA GLU A 161 -8.56 15.32 -2.94
C GLU A 161 -8.70 16.84 -2.83
N LYS A 162 -8.21 17.42 -1.72
CA LYS A 162 -8.13 18.88 -1.59
C LYS A 162 -7.02 19.36 -2.53
N GLN A 163 -7.37 20.06 -3.61
CA GLN A 163 -6.36 20.65 -4.48
C GLN A 163 -5.55 21.68 -3.70
N THR A 164 -4.28 21.37 -3.44
CA THR A 164 -3.32 22.34 -2.90
C THR A 164 -2.99 23.33 -4.00
N LYS A 165 -3.31 24.62 -3.81
CA LYS A 165 -2.97 25.66 -4.78
C LYS A 165 -1.45 25.70 -4.97
N PRO A 166 -0.93 25.62 -6.21
CA PRO A 166 0.51 25.58 -6.41
C PRO A 166 1.16 26.90 -5.97
N GLY A 167 2.19 26.79 -5.14
CA GLY A 167 2.97 27.94 -4.67
C GLY A 167 3.94 28.45 -5.75
N PRO A 168 4.48 29.67 -5.62
CA PRO A 168 5.35 30.28 -6.64
C PRO A 168 6.65 29.50 -6.93
N HIS A 169 7.15 28.67 -6.00
CA HIS A 169 8.30 27.78 -6.23
C HIS A 169 7.97 26.55 -7.10
N GLN A 170 6.69 26.17 -7.23
CA GLN A 170 6.27 24.99 -7.99
C GLN A 170 6.19 25.24 -9.50
N LEU A 171 6.25 26.49 -9.96
CA LEU A 171 6.23 26.83 -11.39
C LEU A 171 7.43 26.26 -12.15
N ASN A 172 8.62 26.23 -11.54
CA ASN A 172 9.81 25.62 -12.14
C ASN A 172 9.78 24.08 -12.12
N MET A 173 8.94 23.48 -11.27
CA MET A 173 8.78 22.02 -11.14
C MET A 173 7.51 21.49 -11.81
N MET A 174 6.80 22.35 -12.55
CA MET A 174 5.51 22.01 -13.13
C MET A 174 5.59 20.85 -14.11
N ASN A 175 6.68 20.73 -14.87
CA ASN A 175 6.89 19.59 -15.78
C ASN A 175 7.03 18.25 -15.05
N LEU A 176 7.73 18.21 -13.92
CA LEU A 176 7.94 16.97 -13.17
C LEU A 176 6.66 16.53 -12.45
N VAL A 177 5.98 17.49 -11.81
CA VAL A 177 4.69 17.26 -11.14
C VAL A 177 3.62 16.81 -12.14
N GLN A 178 3.61 17.41 -13.34
CA GLN A 178 2.68 17.03 -14.40
C GLN A 178 2.98 15.62 -14.92
N GLN A 179 4.25 15.28 -15.13
CA GLN A 179 4.66 13.94 -15.56
C GLN A 179 4.27 12.86 -14.54
N GLU A 180 4.46 13.13 -13.25
CA GLU A 180 4.06 12.20 -12.18
C GLU A 180 2.53 12.01 -12.15
N LYS A 181 1.77 13.09 -12.33
CA LYS A 181 0.31 13.03 -12.42
C LYS A 181 -0.16 12.21 -13.63
N GLU A 182 0.44 12.40 -14.79
CA GLU A 182 0.13 11.61 -15.99
C GLU A 182 0.43 10.12 -15.79
N LEU A 183 1.57 9.81 -15.17
CA LEU A 183 1.93 8.43 -14.84
C LEU A 183 0.93 7.81 -13.86
N MET A 184 0.52 8.55 -12.83
CA MET A 184 -0.51 8.13 -11.88
C MET A 184 -1.84 7.83 -12.58
N GLU A 185 -2.34 8.72 -13.43
CA GLU A 185 -3.60 8.52 -14.15
C GLU A 185 -3.54 7.33 -15.13
N ASN A 186 -2.42 7.13 -15.81
CA ASN A 186 -2.21 5.97 -16.67
C ASN A 186 -2.29 4.66 -15.89
N ILE A 187 -1.64 4.60 -14.72
CA ILE A 187 -1.72 3.43 -13.82
C ILE A 187 -3.17 3.23 -13.38
N LEU A 188 -3.86 4.29 -12.92
CA LEU A 188 -5.25 4.19 -12.49
C LEU A 188 -6.19 3.72 -13.61
N SER A 189 -5.95 4.10 -14.87
CA SER A 189 -6.70 3.59 -16.02
C SER A 189 -6.54 2.08 -16.14
N VAL A 190 -5.29 1.59 -16.12
CA VAL A 190 -5.00 0.15 -16.20
C VAL A 190 -5.61 -0.60 -15.02
N LEU A 191 -5.49 -0.07 -13.79
CA LEU A 191 -6.08 -0.68 -12.59
C LEU A 191 -7.61 -0.81 -12.72
N ARG A 192 -8.30 0.22 -13.23
CA ARG A 192 -9.74 0.21 -13.46
C ARG A 192 -10.15 -0.80 -14.54
N GLU A 193 -9.38 -0.90 -15.62
CA GLU A 193 -9.62 -1.88 -16.69
C GLU A 193 -9.50 -3.33 -16.18
N GLN A 194 -8.58 -3.61 -15.26
CA GLN A 194 -8.38 -4.93 -14.66
C GLN A 194 -9.14 -5.15 -13.32
N ALA A 195 -10.02 -4.23 -12.94
CA ALA A 195 -10.68 -4.27 -11.63
C ALA A 195 -11.50 -5.54 -11.43
N THR A 196 -12.26 -5.96 -12.45
CA THR A 196 -13.06 -7.19 -12.41
C THR A 196 -12.18 -8.42 -12.22
N ASP A 197 -11.06 -8.52 -12.94
CA ASP A 197 -10.10 -9.62 -12.81
C ASP A 197 -9.53 -9.65 -11.38
N SER A 198 -9.17 -8.49 -10.81
CA SER A 198 -8.65 -8.36 -9.45
C SER A 198 -9.68 -8.79 -8.39
N ILE A 199 -10.94 -8.37 -8.55
CA ILE A 199 -12.06 -8.78 -7.69
C ILE A 199 -12.22 -10.30 -7.71
N MET A 200 -12.25 -10.92 -8.89
CA MET A 200 -12.41 -12.37 -9.03
C MET A 200 -11.25 -13.15 -8.40
N VAL A 201 -10.01 -12.67 -8.53
CA VAL A 201 -8.84 -13.27 -7.87
C VAL A 201 -9.02 -13.29 -6.35
N LEU A 202 -9.46 -12.16 -5.79
CA LEU A 202 -9.67 -12.00 -4.35
C LEU A 202 -10.86 -12.80 -3.83
N GLU A 203 -11.96 -12.89 -4.58
CA GLU A 203 -13.08 -13.78 -4.24
C GLU A 203 -12.66 -15.25 -4.22
N ARG A 204 -11.83 -15.68 -5.18
CA ARG A 204 -11.29 -17.05 -5.18
C ARG A 204 -10.38 -17.31 -3.98
N ALA A 205 -9.63 -16.31 -3.54
CA ALA A 205 -8.77 -16.40 -2.36
C ALA A 205 -9.55 -16.74 -1.07
N LEU A 206 -10.79 -16.25 -0.95
CA LEU A 206 -11.67 -16.55 0.18
C LEU A 206 -12.05 -18.04 0.29
N ASN A 207 -11.95 -18.80 -0.82
CA ASN A 207 -12.21 -20.25 -0.80
C ASN A 207 -11.00 -21.07 -0.33
N ILE A 208 -9.83 -20.44 -0.21
CA ILE A 208 -8.59 -21.11 0.16
C ILE A 208 -8.47 -21.12 1.69
N LYS A 209 -8.53 -22.31 2.29
CA LYS A 209 -8.48 -22.51 3.75
C LYS A 209 -7.07 -22.79 4.28
N LYS A 210 -6.07 -22.91 3.40
CA LYS A 210 -4.67 -23.06 3.81
C LYS A 210 -4.11 -21.70 4.23
N ASP A 211 -3.14 -21.74 5.15
CA ASP A 211 -2.38 -20.55 5.53
C ASP A 211 -1.45 -20.11 4.39
N PHE A 212 -1.05 -18.84 4.44
CA PHE A 212 -0.18 -18.23 3.45
C PHE A 212 1.13 -17.80 4.11
N TYR A 213 2.13 -17.55 3.26
CA TYR A 213 3.44 -17.09 3.69
C TYR A 213 3.84 -15.89 2.84
N ILE A 214 4.34 -14.85 3.49
CA ILE A 214 4.77 -13.62 2.84
C ILE A 214 6.30 -13.59 2.79
N HIS A 215 6.88 -13.00 1.74
CA HIS A 215 8.32 -12.82 1.66
C HIS A 215 8.88 -12.02 2.85
N THR A 216 9.89 -12.60 3.51
CA THR A 216 10.76 -11.95 4.51
C THR A 216 12.09 -11.58 3.87
N LEU A 217 12.91 -10.79 4.56
CA LEU A 217 14.29 -10.47 4.15
C LEU A 217 15.06 -11.76 3.81
N ARG A 218 14.99 -12.75 4.70
CA ARG A 218 15.61 -14.07 4.50
C ARG A 218 15.14 -14.75 3.22
N THR A 219 13.83 -14.82 2.96
CA THR A 219 13.34 -15.48 1.74
C THR A 219 13.74 -14.74 0.47
N LEU A 220 13.83 -13.41 0.52
CA LEU A 220 14.30 -12.60 -0.61
C LEU A 220 15.79 -12.81 -0.86
N ASP A 221 16.60 -12.97 0.19
CA ASP A 221 18.01 -13.32 0.06
C ASP A 221 18.22 -14.69 -0.59
N LEU A 222 17.39 -15.67 -0.23
CA LEU A 222 17.46 -16.99 -0.83
C LEU A 222 17.05 -16.99 -2.31
N LEU A 223 16.10 -16.14 -2.72
CA LEU A 223 15.73 -15.95 -4.13
C LEU A 223 16.82 -15.24 -4.94
N ALA A 224 17.62 -14.38 -4.28
CA ALA A 224 18.71 -13.66 -4.91
C ALA A 224 20.02 -14.47 -4.99
N ALA A 225 20.13 -15.57 -4.24
CA ALA A 225 21.28 -16.46 -4.26
C ALA A 225 21.33 -17.26 -5.59
N ASP A 226 22.54 -17.61 -6.03
CA ASP A 226 22.71 -18.39 -7.27
C ASP A 226 21.96 -19.73 -7.17
N PRO A 227 21.29 -20.20 -8.25
CA PRO A 227 20.54 -21.46 -8.26
C PRO A 227 21.36 -22.69 -7.86
N SER A 228 22.70 -22.59 -7.94
CA SER A 228 23.66 -23.63 -7.55
C SER A 228 23.87 -23.74 -6.03
N THR A 229 23.41 -22.76 -5.24
CA THR A 229 23.52 -22.71 -3.77
C THR A 229 22.18 -22.81 -3.05
N ALA A 230 21.07 -22.73 -3.79
CA ALA A 230 19.72 -22.90 -3.25
C ALA A 230 19.37 -24.39 -3.14
N ASN A 231 19.24 -24.92 -1.92
CA ASN A 231 18.92 -26.32 -1.64
C ASN A 231 17.46 -26.73 -1.98
N GLY A 232 16.78 -26.04 -2.91
CA GLY A 232 15.35 -26.22 -3.18
C GLY A 232 14.41 -25.76 -2.05
N GLU A 233 14.96 -25.17 -0.99
CA GLU A 233 14.24 -24.67 0.20
C GLU A 233 13.45 -23.37 -0.05
N THR A 234 13.35 -22.87 -1.28
CA THR A 234 12.71 -21.57 -1.57
C THR A 234 11.31 -21.68 -2.14
N GLU A 235 11.02 -22.72 -2.92
CA GLU A 235 9.78 -22.80 -3.70
C GLU A 235 8.61 -23.44 -2.93
N SER A 236 8.89 -24.23 -1.89
CA SER A 236 7.87 -24.92 -1.08
C SER A 236 7.87 -24.53 0.40
N SER A 237 8.73 -23.58 0.78
CA SER A 237 9.08 -23.37 2.18
C SER A 237 8.15 -22.42 2.91
N THR A 238 7.75 -22.86 4.10
CA THR A 238 7.07 -22.07 5.12
C THR A 238 8.02 -21.07 5.82
N ALA A 239 9.20 -20.79 5.25
CA ALA A 239 10.20 -19.86 5.79
C ALA A 239 9.79 -18.37 5.66
N GLY A 240 8.70 -18.08 4.95
CA GLY A 240 8.11 -16.75 4.92
C GLY A 240 7.42 -16.38 6.24
N LEU A 241 6.96 -15.14 6.33
CA LEU A 241 6.13 -14.69 7.44
C LEU A 241 4.75 -15.35 7.31
N HIS A 242 4.41 -16.19 8.28
CA HIS A 242 3.12 -16.87 8.34
C HIS A 242 1.98 -15.87 8.52
N ILE A 243 0.91 -16.06 7.74
CA ILE A 243 -0.39 -15.39 7.91
C ILE A 243 -1.49 -16.45 7.81
N SER A 244 -2.32 -16.54 8.83
CA SER A 244 -3.44 -17.49 8.83
C SER A 244 -4.46 -17.13 7.74
N ALA A 245 -5.21 -18.12 7.26
CA ALA A 245 -6.33 -17.88 6.35
C ALA A 245 -7.31 -16.81 6.89
N ASP A 246 -7.68 -16.84 8.17
CA ASP A 246 -8.62 -15.89 8.78
C ASP A 246 -8.12 -14.44 8.74
N HIS A 247 -6.84 -14.21 9.08
CA HIS A 247 -6.20 -12.89 8.99
C HIS A 247 -6.21 -12.33 7.57
N LEU A 248 -5.96 -13.18 6.57
CA LEU A 248 -6.00 -12.77 5.17
C LEU A 248 -7.44 -12.53 4.71
N HIS A 249 -8.36 -13.45 5.01
CA HIS A 249 -9.77 -13.35 4.62
C HIS A 249 -10.42 -12.11 5.22
N CYS A 250 -10.12 -11.77 6.47
CA CYS A 250 -10.60 -10.54 7.12
C CYS A 250 -10.22 -9.31 6.29
N GLN A 251 -8.96 -9.23 5.86
CA GLN A 251 -8.45 -8.16 5.03
C GLN A 251 -9.05 -8.14 3.61
N VAL A 252 -9.16 -9.31 2.98
CA VAL A 252 -9.74 -9.45 1.64
C VAL A 252 -11.22 -9.07 1.65
N HIS A 253 -11.98 -9.47 2.67
CA HIS A 253 -13.38 -9.05 2.86
C HIS A 253 -13.48 -7.54 3.03
N TYR A 254 -12.61 -6.92 3.82
CA TYR A 254 -12.59 -5.46 3.96
C TYR A 254 -12.36 -4.74 2.61
N ASP A 255 -11.36 -5.18 1.85
CA ASP A 255 -11.00 -4.57 0.57
C ASP A 255 -12.12 -4.80 -0.49
N LEU A 256 -12.67 -6.02 -0.57
CA LEU A 256 -13.81 -6.35 -1.45
C LEU A 256 -15.07 -5.55 -1.09
N GLY A 257 -15.34 -5.36 0.21
CA GLY A 257 -16.42 -4.50 0.67
C GLY A 257 -16.26 -3.07 0.16
N GLY A 258 -15.04 -2.52 0.22
CA GLY A 258 -14.73 -1.18 -0.26
C GLY A 258 -15.01 -0.98 -1.75
N ILE A 259 -14.56 -1.91 -2.60
CA ILE A 259 -14.76 -1.80 -4.04
C ILE A 259 -16.23 -2.01 -4.43
N TYR A 260 -16.94 -2.96 -3.81
CA TYR A 260 -18.38 -3.10 -4.05
C TYR A 260 -19.19 -1.90 -3.55
N PHE A 261 -18.79 -1.29 -2.43
CA PHE A 261 -19.43 -0.07 -1.95
C PHE A 261 -19.28 1.08 -2.96
N GLN A 262 -18.08 1.24 -3.53
CA GLN A 262 -17.81 2.23 -4.56
C GLN A 262 -18.63 1.97 -5.84
N GLN A 263 -18.75 0.72 -6.26
CA GLN A 263 -19.58 0.30 -7.41
C GLN A 263 -21.10 0.47 -7.16
N GLY A 264 -21.54 0.37 -5.91
CA GLY A 264 -22.94 0.55 -5.53
C GLY A 264 -23.52 1.92 -5.86
N CYS A 265 -22.67 2.92 -6.14
CA CYS A 265 -23.13 4.23 -6.64
C CYS A 265 -23.89 4.12 -7.97
N SER A 266 -23.61 3.08 -8.77
CA SER A 266 -24.28 2.81 -10.04
C SER A 266 -25.41 1.80 -9.92
N GLU A 267 -25.31 0.84 -8.99
CA GLU A 267 -26.29 -0.25 -8.82
C GLU A 267 -26.55 -0.56 -7.34
N THR A 268 -27.76 -0.24 -6.86
CA THR A 268 -28.10 -0.35 -5.42
C THR A 268 -27.98 -1.78 -4.87
N SER A 269 -28.25 -2.81 -5.68
CA SER A 269 -28.11 -4.22 -5.28
C SER A 269 -26.68 -4.59 -4.88
N VAL A 270 -25.68 -3.88 -5.40
CA VAL A 270 -24.26 -4.13 -5.08
C VAL A 270 -23.94 -3.72 -3.63
N TYR A 271 -24.70 -2.81 -3.03
CA TYR A 271 -24.53 -2.47 -1.61
C TYR A 271 -24.84 -3.64 -0.68
N GLU A 272 -25.68 -4.60 -1.08
CA GLU A 272 -25.91 -5.83 -0.31
C GLU A 272 -24.66 -6.72 -0.29
N LYS A 273 -23.99 -6.84 -1.45
CA LYS A 273 -22.72 -7.56 -1.55
C LYS A 273 -21.62 -6.89 -0.73
N ALA A 274 -21.50 -5.56 -0.83
CA ALA A 274 -20.57 -4.79 -0.01
C ALA A 274 -20.82 -4.99 1.49
N ARG A 275 -22.10 -4.93 1.90
CA ARG A 275 -22.53 -5.16 3.28
C ARG A 275 -22.07 -6.51 3.78
N GLU A 276 -22.31 -7.56 3.01
CA GLU A 276 -21.94 -8.93 3.39
C GLU A 276 -20.44 -9.10 3.59
N HIS A 277 -19.63 -8.51 2.70
CA HIS A 277 -18.17 -8.49 2.88
C HIS A 277 -17.77 -7.74 4.16
N PHE A 278 -18.34 -6.58 4.45
CA PHE A 278 -18.06 -5.87 5.71
C PHE A 278 -18.53 -6.64 6.96
N ARG A 279 -19.64 -7.38 6.88
CA ARG A 279 -20.10 -8.28 7.97
C ARG A 279 -19.03 -9.32 8.29
N MET A 280 -18.58 -10.03 7.25
CA MET A 280 -17.58 -11.10 7.38
C MET A 280 -16.24 -10.56 7.89
N ALA A 281 -15.80 -9.39 7.41
CA ALA A 281 -14.60 -8.74 7.93
C ALA A 281 -14.70 -8.46 9.43
N ARG A 282 -15.83 -7.93 9.91
CA ARG A 282 -16.07 -7.67 11.35
C ARG A 282 -16.11 -8.94 12.19
N GLU A 283 -16.76 -9.99 11.70
CA GLU A 283 -16.87 -11.28 12.41
C GLU A 283 -15.54 -12.02 12.50
N LEU A 284 -14.70 -11.90 11.49
CA LEU A 284 -13.33 -12.42 11.55
C LEU A 284 -12.49 -11.59 12.51
N LEU A 285 -12.59 -10.25 12.44
CA LEU A 285 -11.81 -9.35 13.29
C LEU A 285 -12.00 -9.63 14.79
N THR A 286 -13.21 -9.97 15.24
CA THR A 286 -13.46 -10.31 16.66
C THR A 286 -12.83 -11.63 17.11
N LYS A 287 -12.41 -12.48 16.17
CA LYS A 287 -11.78 -13.79 16.43
C LYS A 287 -10.26 -13.74 16.34
N LEU A 288 -9.67 -12.65 15.83
CA LEU A 288 -8.23 -12.54 15.64
C LEU A 288 -7.53 -12.10 16.93
N ASP A 289 -6.45 -12.79 17.27
CA ASP A 289 -5.58 -12.39 18.38
C ASP A 289 -4.74 -11.16 17.98
N PHE A 290 -4.96 -10.04 18.66
CA PHE A 290 -4.27 -8.76 18.41
C PHE A 290 -2.75 -8.80 18.66
N SER A 291 -2.25 -9.83 19.35
CA SER A 291 -0.84 -9.96 19.75
C SER A 291 0.14 -10.16 18.58
N ALA A 292 -0.34 -10.41 17.36
CA ALA A 292 0.50 -10.65 16.18
C ALA A 292 0.27 -9.62 15.04
N SER A 293 -0.38 -8.47 15.33
CA SER A 293 -1.05 -7.55 14.37
C SER A 293 -0.46 -7.50 12.96
N LEU A 294 -0.88 -8.46 12.14
CA LEU A 294 -0.62 -8.62 10.72
C LEU A 294 -1.88 -8.19 9.93
N CYS A 295 -2.97 -7.96 10.67
CA CYS A 295 -4.23 -7.38 10.23
C CYS A 295 -4.20 -5.88 10.53
N CYS A 296 -4.05 -5.07 9.49
CA CYS A 296 -4.06 -3.62 9.59
C CYS A 296 -5.34 -3.11 8.94
N LEU A 297 -6.46 -3.18 9.67
CA LEU A 297 -7.75 -2.66 9.23
C LEU A 297 -8.08 -1.35 9.96
N ASP A 298 -8.73 -0.43 9.25
CA ASP A 298 -9.30 0.77 9.85
C ASP A 298 -10.70 0.42 10.40
N GLU A 299 -10.77 0.13 11.69
CA GLU A 299 -12.02 -0.26 12.36
C GLU A 299 -13.08 0.85 12.32
N GLN A 300 -12.66 2.12 12.36
CA GLN A 300 -13.58 3.25 12.29
C GLN A 300 -14.20 3.34 10.90
N ARG A 301 -13.38 3.22 9.86
CA ARG A 301 -13.87 3.20 8.48
C ARG A 301 -14.75 1.98 8.21
N LEU A 302 -14.40 0.80 8.74
CA LEU A 302 -15.23 -0.41 8.67
C LEU A 302 -16.61 -0.19 9.30
N ALA A 303 -16.66 0.41 10.50
CA ALA A 303 -17.92 0.74 11.17
C ALA A 303 -18.76 1.73 10.35
N GLY A 304 -18.12 2.74 9.75
CA GLY A 304 -18.77 3.70 8.86
C GLY A 304 -19.38 3.04 7.62
N TYR A 305 -18.61 2.22 6.91
CA TYR A 305 -19.09 1.47 5.76
C TYR A 305 -20.26 0.53 6.11
N TRP A 306 -20.15 -0.20 7.21
CA TRP A 306 -21.21 -1.08 7.69
C TRP A 306 -22.51 -0.32 7.91
N SER A 307 -22.46 0.82 8.60
CA SER A 307 -23.64 1.64 8.86
C SER A 307 -24.24 2.22 7.56
N ALA A 308 -23.39 2.68 6.63
CA ALA A 308 -23.83 3.20 5.35
C ALA A 308 -24.55 2.13 4.53
N CYS A 309 -23.94 0.94 4.39
CA CYS A 309 -24.54 -0.21 3.72
C CYS A 309 -25.91 -0.59 4.28
N ARG A 310 -26.08 -0.61 5.61
CA ARG A 310 -27.38 -0.91 6.23
C ARG A 310 -28.46 0.09 5.89
N THR A 311 -28.10 1.38 5.89
CA THR A 311 -29.01 2.46 5.52
C THR A 311 -29.44 2.34 4.06
N LEU A 312 -28.47 2.10 3.17
CA LEU A 312 -28.70 2.00 1.73
C LEU A 312 -29.48 0.74 1.33
N THR A 313 -29.38 -0.34 2.11
CA THR A 313 -30.09 -1.62 1.88
C THR A 313 -31.41 -1.74 2.66
N GLY A 314 -31.77 -0.75 3.48
CA GLY A 314 -33.01 -0.77 4.26
C GLY A 314 -33.07 -1.80 5.40
N THR A 315 -31.93 -2.37 5.81
CA THR A 315 -31.86 -3.43 6.82
C THR A 315 -31.54 -2.88 8.23
N SER A 316 -32.59 -2.55 8.99
CA SER A 316 -32.47 -2.05 10.37
C SER A 316 -32.36 -3.17 11.41
N ASP A 317 -31.47 -3.01 12.40
CA ASP A 317 -31.60 -3.66 13.70
C ASP A 317 -32.47 -2.77 14.59
N PRO A 318 -33.43 -3.33 15.33
CA PRO A 318 -34.17 -2.58 16.34
C PRO A 318 -33.30 -2.10 17.52
N ASN A 319 -32.05 -2.55 17.62
CA ASN A 319 -31.10 -2.22 18.69
C ASN A 319 -30.09 -1.11 18.35
N GLU A 320 -30.15 -0.48 17.17
CA GLU A 320 -29.27 0.66 16.88
C GLU A 320 -29.65 1.86 17.75
N SER A 321 -28.77 2.21 18.69
CA SER A 321 -28.98 3.37 19.55
C SER A 321 -28.94 4.65 18.72
N GLN A 322 -30.02 5.44 18.80
CA GLN A 322 -30.13 6.79 18.21
C GLN A 322 -29.08 7.79 18.73
N HIS A 323 -28.21 7.34 19.64
CA HIS A 323 -27.16 8.13 20.28
C HIS A 323 -25.82 8.10 19.54
N THR A 324 -25.65 7.23 18.54
CA THR A 324 -24.44 7.27 17.71
C THR A 324 -24.61 8.25 16.53
N PRO A 325 -23.55 8.98 16.12
CA PRO A 325 -23.63 9.88 14.96
C PRO A 325 -24.15 9.19 13.69
N TYR A 326 -23.73 7.94 13.46
CA TYR A 326 -24.17 7.13 12.34
C TYR A 326 -25.66 6.75 12.42
N GLY A 327 -26.18 6.43 13.62
CA GLY A 327 -27.60 6.14 13.83
C GLY A 327 -28.51 7.35 13.57
N GLN A 328 -28.06 8.55 13.93
CA GLN A 328 -28.77 9.80 13.65
C GLN A 328 -28.85 10.08 12.14
N ILE A 329 -27.72 9.94 11.43
CA ILE A 329 -27.65 10.15 9.98
C ILE A 329 -28.52 9.12 9.24
N SER A 330 -28.48 7.85 9.66
CA SER A 330 -29.30 6.77 9.10
C SER A 330 -30.80 7.05 9.26
N CYS A 331 -31.20 7.67 10.38
CA CYS A 331 -32.58 8.12 10.62
C CYS A 331 -33.00 9.26 9.68
N PHE A 332 -32.14 10.28 9.50
CA PHE A 332 -32.40 11.39 8.58
C PHE A 332 -32.54 10.95 7.13
N MET A 333 -31.65 10.07 6.65
CA MET A 333 -31.72 9.53 5.28
C MET A 333 -32.99 8.73 5.04
N ARG A 334 -33.46 7.97 6.05
CA ARG A 334 -34.68 7.16 5.97
C ARG A 334 -35.96 8.00 6.00
N ASN A 335 -35.97 9.08 6.76
CA ASN A 335 -37.13 9.97 6.88
C ASN A 335 -37.26 10.97 5.73
N HIS A 336 -36.35 10.93 4.73
CA HIS A 336 -36.24 11.91 3.64
C HIS A 336 -36.20 13.37 4.15
N ASP A 337 -35.71 13.57 5.37
CA ASP A 337 -35.64 14.88 6.01
C ASP A 337 -34.35 15.59 5.60
N TYR A 338 -34.20 15.79 4.29
CA TYR A 338 -33.13 16.57 3.70
C TYR A 338 -33.52 18.03 3.91
N GLY A 339 -33.07 18.63 5.02
CA GLY A 339 -33.29 20.05 5.29
C GLY A 339 -33.07 20.87 4.02
N VAL A 340 -34.11 21.61 3.59
CA VAL A 340 -34.14 22.42 2.38
C VAL A 340 -33.05 23.48 2.46
N SER A 341 -31.84 23.15 2.01
CA SER A 341 -30.82 24.12 1.67
C SER A 341 -30.84 24.28 0.16
N LYS A 342 -31.41 25.40 -0.29
CA LYS A 342 -31.32 25.89 -1.66
C LYS A 342 -29.84 26.07 -2.01
N ASN A 343 -29.26 25.08 -2.68
CA ASN A 343 -28.29 25.23 -3.76
C ASN A 343 -27.94 23.83 -4.29
N SER A 344 -28.71 23.43 -5.30
CA SER A 344 -28.55 22.20 -6.05
C SER A 344 -27.23 22.20 -6.82
N GLN A 345 -26.27 21.43 -6.33
CA GLN A 345 -25.38 20.62 -7.18
C GLN A 345 -25.35 19.18 -6.64
N SER A 346 -25.54 18.27 -7.57
CA SER A 346 -26.02 16.90 -7.40
C SER A 346 -25.03 15.95 -6.73
N THR A 347 -25.57 15.00 -5.94
CA THR A 347 -25.03 13.65 -5.69
C THR A 347 -23.52 13.51 -5.42
N VAL A 348 -23.04 13.98 -4.25
CA VAL A 348 -21.68 13.64 -3.72
C VAL A 348 -21.74 13.30 -2.22
N LEU A 349 -22.85 12.77 -1.73
CA LEU A 349 -23.03 12.51 -0.29
C LEU A 349 -22.37 11.22 0.24
N PRO A 350 -22.21 10.09 -0.51
CA PRO A 350 -21.62 8.89 0.08
C PRO A 350 -20.12 8.99 0.39
N LEU A 351 -19.37 9.81 -0.36
CA LEU A 351 -17.90 9.82 -0.32
C LEU A 351 -17.32 10.76 0.75
N ASN A 352 -18.05 11.83 1.14
CA ASN A 352 -17.55 12.82 2.09
C ASN A 352 -17.66 12.37 3.57
N MET A 353 -18.38 11.28 3.86
CA MET A 353 -18.51 10.73 5.23
C MET A 353 -17.39 9.76 5.63
N LEU A 354 -16.40 9.54 4.76
CA LEU A 354 -15.35 8.50 4.88
C LEU A 354 -13.94 9.05 5.13
N ARG A 355 -13.82 10.34 5.47
CA ARG A 355 -12.54 10.96 5.86
C ARG A 355 -12.20 10.77 7.32
#